data_AF-K6IKE2-F1
#
_entry.id   AF-K6IKE2-F1
#
_cell.length_a   1.000
_cell.length_b   1.000
_cell.length_c   1.000
_cell.angle_alpha   90.00
_cell.angle_beta   90.00
_cell.angle_gamma   90.00
#
_symmetry.space_group_name_H-M   'P 1'
#
loop_
_entity.id
_entity.type
_entity.pdbx_description
1 polymer ?
#
loop_
_entity_poly.entity_id
_entity_poly.type
_entity_poly.pdbx_seq_one_letter_code
_entity_poly.pdbx_strand_id
1 'polypeptide(L)' 'MNSNHPLSPCGEDCGISRTSPNSREEKIYSKFGIFLILFGISCKPKAVKFYCKKCGRQFDQLSPTELGNYA' A
#
# COMPACT_ATOMS: atom_id res chain seq x y z
N MET A 1 9.90 -17.50 32.89
CA MET A 1 9.16 -17.71 31.63
C MET A 1 8.67 -16.34 31.17
N ASN A 2 9.33 -15.72 30.19
CA ASN A 2 8.96 -14.41 29.66
C ASN A 2 8.20 -14.64 28.35
N SER A 3 6.88 -14.49 28.40
CA SER A 3 5.95 -14.67 27.29
C SER A 3 6.11 -13.54 26.28
N ASN A 4 7.10 -13.66 25.40
CA ASN A 4 7.11 -12.95 24.13
C ASN A 4 5.94 -13.51 23.30
N HIS A 5 4.81 -12.81 23.29
CA HIS A 5 3.73 -13.08 22.34
C HIS A 5 4.29 -12.99 20.93
N PRO A 6 4.36 -14.08 20.13
CA PRO A 6 4.54 -13.92 18.70
C PRO A 6 3.27 -13.21 18.21
N LEU A 7 3.43 -12.03 17.62
CA LEU A 7 2.37 -11.35 16.87
C LEU A 7 1.73 -12.42 15.98
N SER A 8 0.41 -12.62 16.15
CA SER A 8 -0.35 -13.62 15.40
C SER A 8 0.06 -13.57 13.93
N PRO A 9 0.53 -14.69 13.34
CA PRO A 9 0.98 -14.68 11.96
C PRO A 9 -0.28 -14.39 11.15
N CYS A 10 -0.33 -13.24 10.51
CA CYS A 10 -1.23 -13.08 9.37
C CYS A 10 -1.05 -14.33 8.50
N GLY A 11 -2.09 -15.17 8.42
CA GLY A 11 -2.05 -16.41 7.66
C GLY A 11 -1.78 -16.16 6.18
N GLU A 12 -1.72 -17.24 5.40
CA GLU A 12 -1.50 -17.20 3.95
C GLU A 12 -2.52 -16.28 3.23
N ASP A 13 -3.68 -16.04 3.86
CA ASP A 13 -4.79 -15.23 3.36
C ASP A 13 -4.88 -13.79 3.91
N CYS A 14 -3.88 -13.29 4.63
CA CYS A 14 -4.00 -11.99 5.29
C CYS A 14 -3.84 -10.83 4.31
N GLY A 15 -4.98 -10.35 3.76
CA GLY A 15 -5.00 -9.26 2.79
C GLY A 15 -4.97 -9.71 1.34
N ILE A 16 -5.40 -10.93 1.02
CA ILE A 16 -5.46 -11.49 -0.35
C ILE A 16 -6.24 -10.65 -1.39
N SER A 17 -7.07 -9.70 -0.96
CA SER A 17 -7.88 -8.88 -1.88
C SER A 17 -7.77 -7.39 -1.58
N ARG A 18 -7.63 -6.61 -2.64
CA ARG A 18 -7.66 -5.12 -2.63
C ARG A 18 -8.91 -4.57 -1.92
N THR A 19 -10.04 -5.26 -2.02
CA THR A 19 -11.34 -4.90 -1.42
C THR A 19 -11.52 -5.36 0.04
N SER A 20 -10.56 -6.08 0.62
CA SER A 20 -10.69 -6.52 2.01
C SER A 20 -10.63 -5.32 2.97
N PRO A 21 -11.39 -5.31 4.08
CA PRO A 21 -11.35 -4.20 5.05
C PRO A 21 -9.97 -4.03 5.71
N ASN A 22 -9.17 -5.09 5.65
CA ASN A 22 -7.81 -5.14 6.18
C ASN A 22 -6.75 -4.72 5.15
N SER A 23 -7.12 -4.32 3.92
CA SER A 23 -6.17 -3.75 2.96
C SER A 23 -5.90 -2.28 3.28
N ARG A 24 -4.65 -1.86 3.09
CA ARG A 24 -4.19 -0.47 3.07
C ARG A 24 -3.55 -0.23 1.73
N GLU A 25 -4.02 0.79 1.03
CA GLU A 25 -3.39 1.31 -0.17
C GLU A 25 -2.35 2.37 0.22
N GLU A 26 -1.17 2.29 -0.37
CA GLU A 26 -0.11 3.27 -0.22
C GLU A 26 0.32 3.80 -1.59
N LYS A 27 0.10 5.11 -1.79
CA LYS A 27 0.46 5.84 -3.00
C LYS A 27 1.84 6.44 -2.82
N ILE A 28 2.80 5.95 -3.58
CA ILE A 28 4.17 6.42 -3.57
C ILE A 28 4.30 7.46 -4.68
N TYR A 29 4.60 8.70 -4.28
CA TYR A 29 4.88 9.80 -5.21
C TYR A 29 6.38 10.04 -5.29
N SER A 30 6.84 10.53 -6.44
CA SER A 30 8.20 11.07 -6.55
C SER A 30 8.37 12.29 -5.63
N LYS A 31 9.58 12.53 -5.14
CA LYS A 31 9.89 13.72 -4.30
C LYS A 31 9.46 15.04 -4.98
N PHE A 32 9.66 15.13 -6.30
CA PHE A 32 9.15 16.22 -7.12
C PHE A 32 7.62 16.24 -7.22
N GLY A 33 6.97 15.08 -7.33
CA GLY A 33 5.50 14.98 -7.34
C GLY A 33 4.88 15.46 -6.03
N ILE A 34 5.48 15.12 -4.89
CA ILE A 34 5.05 15.62 -3.57
C ILE A 34 5.19 17.15 -3.51
N PHE A 35 6.32 17.68 -4.01
CA PHE A 35 6.52 19.12 -4.12
C PHE A 35 5.42 19.76 -4.97
N LEU A 36 5.13 19.23 -6.15
CA LEU A 36 4.08 19.76 -7.03
C LEU A 36 2.67 19.69 -6.41
N ILE A 37 2.34 18.61 -5.69
CA ILE A 37 1.07 18.48 -4.97
C ILE A 37 0.92 19.57 -3.90
N LEU A 38 2.00 19.94 -3.21
CA LEU A 38 1.98 21.05 -2.24
C LEU A 38 1.64 22.40 -2.89
N PHE A 39 1.98 22.58 -4.18
CA PHE A 39 1.60 23.76 -4.97
C PHE A 39 0.21 23.62 -5.63
N GLY A 40 -0.56 22.60 -5.29
CA GLY A 40 -1.90 22.35 -5.84
C GLY A 40 -1.90 21.71 -7.22
N ILE A 41 -0.75 21.26 -7.73
CA ILE A 41 -0.65 20.58 -9.01
C ILE A 41 -0.93 19.10 -8.80
N SER A 42 -2.02 18.62 -9.39
CA SER A 42 -2.37 17.19 -9.36
C SER A 42 -1.30 16.38 -10.09
N CYS A 43 -0.63 15.49 -9.37
CA CYS A 43 0.39 14.59 -9.92
C CYS A 43 -0.04 13.14 -9.73
N LYS A 44 0.21 12.30 -10.74
CA LYS A 44 -0.03 10.87 -10.64
C LYS A 44 0.98 10.19 -9.70
N PRO A 45 0.55 9.17 -8.94
CA PRO A 45 1.46 8.37 -8.12
C PRO A 45 2.45 7.60 -9.01
N LYS A 46 3.69 7.46 -8.54
CA LYS A 46 4.75 6.67 -9.18
C LYS A 46 4.58 5.17 -8.96
N ALA A 47 3.97 4.78 -7.86
CA ALA A 47 3.57 3.40 -7.61
C ALA A 47 2.40 3.38 -6.61
N VAL A 48 1.53 2.39 -6.75
CA VAL A 48 0.49 2.11 -5.76
C VAL A 48 0.71 0.69 -5.27
N LYS A 49 0.87 0.55 -3.96
CA LYS A 49 1.15 -0.72 -3.30
C LYS A 49 0.06 -1.04 -2.29
N PHE A 50 -0.24 -2.32 -2.12
CA PHE A 50 -1.21 -2.77 -1.15
C PHE A 50 -0.56 -3.58 -0.05
N TYR A 51 -0.92 -3.20 1.18
CA TYR A 51 -0.40 -3.76 2.41
C TYR A 51 -1.53 -4.28 3.27
N CYS A 52 -1.28 -5.32 4.04
CA CYS A 52 -2.22 -5.75 5.06
C CYS A 52 -2.07 -4.87 6.31
N LYS A 53 -3.16 -4.26 6.79
CA LYS A 53 -3.18 -3.43 8.01
C LYS A 53 -2.77 -4.18 9.26
N LYS A 54 -2.98 -5.50 9.30
CA LYS A 54 -2.71 -6.33 10.48
C LYS A 54 -1.23 -6.68 10.65
N CYS A 55 -0.54 -7.05 9.55
CA CYS A 55 0.86 -7.46 9.61
C CYS A 55 1.84 -6.52 8.89
N GLY A 56 1.35 -5.55 8.13
CA GLY A 56 2.17 -4.62 7.36
C GLY A 56 2.87 -5.25 6.15
N ARG A 57 2.59 -6.52 5.80
CA ARG A 57 3.19 -7.15 4.61
C ARG A 57 2.56 -6.64 3.32
N GLN A 58 3.40 -6.39 2.32
CA GLN A 58 2.95 -6.13 0.95
C GLN A 58 2.44 -7.43 0.35
N PHE A 59 1.26 -7.41 -0.24
CA PHE A 59 0.69 -8.57 -0.94
C PHE A 59 0.47 -8.31 -2.43
N ASP A 60 0.30 -7.04 -2.84
CA ASP A 60 0.02 -6.69 -4.22
C ASP A 60 0.56 -5.29 -4.57
N GLN A 61 0.77 -5.05 -5.86
CA GLN A 61 1.25 -3.79 -6.42
C GLN A 61 0.61 -3.55 -7.78
N LEU A 62 0.21 -2.30 -8.07
CA LEU A 62 -0.29 -1.95 -9.40
C LEU A 62 0.80 -2.15 -10.44
N SER A 63 0.43 -2.84 -11.51
CA SER A 63 1.25 -2.91 -12.72
C SER A 63 1.38 -1.52 -13.36
N PRO A 64 2.41 -1.28 -14.20
CA PRO A 64 2.59 0.01 -14.87
C PRO A 64 1.37 0.45 -15.69
N THR A 65 0.67 -0.51 -16.29
CA THR A 65 -0.55 -0.28 -17.08
C THR A 65 -1.72 0.17 -16.19
N GLU A 66 -1.95 -0.52 -15.07
CA GLU A 66 -2.97 -0.12 -14.10
C GLU A 66 -2.65 1.24 -13.48
N LEU A 67 -1.37 1.52 -13.23
CA LEU A 67 -0.90 2.80 -12.71
C LEU A 67 -1.12 3.96 -13.70
N GLY A 68 -0.93 3.73 -15.00
CA GLY A 68 -1.21 4.74 -16.03
C GLY A 68 -2.68 5.19 -16.07
N ASN A 69 -3.57 4.23 -15.79
CA ASN A 69 -5.03 4.42 -15.70
C ASN A 69 -5.51 4.82 -14.30
N TYR A 70 -4.61 4.88 -13.32
CA TYR A 70 -4.93 5.25 -11.95
C TYR A 70 -5.06 6.77 -11.86
N ALA A 71 -6.27 7.24 -11.54
CA ALA A 71 -6.65 8.65 -11.49
C ALA A 71 -6.34 9.29 -10.13
#